data_AF-A0A2E8XPX3-F1
#
_entry.id   AF-A0A2E8XPX3-F1
#
_cell.length_a   1.000
_cell.length_b   1.000
_cell.length_c   1.000
_cell.angle_alpha   90.00
_cell.angle_beta   90.00
_cell.angle_gamma   90.00
#
_symmetry.space_group_name_H-M   'P 1'
#
loop_
_entity.id
_entity.type
_entity.pdbx_description
1 polymer ?
#
loop_
_entity_poly.entity_id
_entity_poly.type
_entity_poly.pdbx_seq_one_letter_code
_entity_poly.pdbx_strand_id
1 'polypeptide(L)'
;MKRDIEPLSARDIASRLNLPLDGDDTTVSGVAPFPPDEAAVLCFAGGPPDGPVAPLPEGCVVIATSDRQQHLRAAGAAVIVSANPKFDFCRLFDMIGDRHEPGISPTAHIGPGVIVAPTALVGPGCVLEGDISVGDGTRLGANVVLRNQVTIGRNVSIRNGSVIGENAFSFGTSNTDHAKAEMIRFPCFGGVVIEDGVEIGNNCVISRGAFRDTVLGEGAMINDLAHLGNEVRVGARSTVTAHCDISSRVTIGTGCWIGQSAAIRQGLSVGDGATVGMGAVVTNDVSARTVVMGVPARFKRDV
;
A
#
# COMPACT_ATOMS: atom_id res chain seq x y z
N MET A 1 -22.18 5.23 13.95
CA MET A 1 -22.55 4.29 12.86
C MET A 1 -21.56 3.14 12.77
N LYS A 2 -21.93 2.05 13.43
CA LYS A 2 -21.28 0.75 13.46
C LYS A 2 -21.23 0.12 12.07
N ARG A 3 -20.13 -0.59 11.79
CA ARG A 3 -20.06 -1.54 10.68
C ARG A 3 -19.88 -2.94 11.22
N ASP A 4 -20.73 -3.86 10.78
CA ASP A 4 -20.68 -5.24 11.27
C ASP A 4 -19.42 -5.97 10.82
N ILE A 5 -18.91 -6.82 11.69
CA ILE A 5 -17.79 -7.74 11.45
C ILE A 5 -18.17 -9.13 11.98
N GLU A 6 -17.42 -10.15 11.58
CA GLU A 6 -17.53 -11.46 12.25
C GLU A 6 -17.30 -11.27 13.76
N PRO A 7 -18.13 -11.89 14.63
CA PRO A 7 -17.99 -11.71 16.06
C PRO A 7 -16.61 -12.12 16.58
N LEU A 8 -15.97 -11.25 17.35
CA LEU A 8 -14.65 -11.47 17.96
C LEU A 8 -14.71 -11.21 19.46
N SER A 9 -14.13 -12.09 20.28
CA SER A 9 -14.01 -11.85 21.71
C SER A 9 -12.84 -10.93 22.03
N ALA A 10 -12.95 -10.14 23.10
CA ALA A 10 -11.87 -9.27 23.56
C ALA A 10 -10.59 -10.06 23.86
N ARG A 11 -10.71 -11.27 24.41
CA ARG A 11 -9.58 -12.18 24.66
C ARG A 11 -8.94 -12.69 23.37
N ASP A 12 -9.74 -13.04 22.36
CA ASP A 12 -9.21 -13.47 21.06
C ASP A 12 -8.44 -12.33 20.38
N ILE A 13 -8.98 -11.11 20.41
CA ILE A 13 -8.32 -9.93 19.85
C ILE A 13 -6.99 -9.67 20.59
N ALA A 14 -7.01 -9.64 21.92
CA ALA A 14 -5.84 -9.45 22.75
C ALA A 14 -4.78 -10.53 22.51
N SER A 15 -5.20 -11.79 22.38
CA SER A 15 -4.32 -12.92 22.09
C SER A 15 -3.68 -12.84 20.71
N ARG A 16 -4.45 -12.53 19.65
CA ARG A 16 -3.93 -12.33 18.28
C ARG A 16 -2.94 -11.18 18.21
N LEU A 17 -3.21 -10.11 18.95
CA LEU A 17 -2.32 -8.96 19.02
C LEU A 17 -1.15 -9.15 19.99
N ASN A 18 -1.16 -10.22 20.79
CA ASN A 18 -0.22 -10.42 21.89
C ASN A 18 -0.13 -9.18 22.81
N LEU A 19 -1.30 -8.65 23.17
CA LEU A 19 -1.47 -7.47 24.02
C LEU A 19 -2.28 -7.82 25.27
N PRO A 20 -2.06 -7.12 26.40
CA PRO A 20 -2.84 -7.36 27.61
C PRO A 20 -4.26 -6.81 27.49
N LEU A 21 -5.21 -7.56 28.03
CA LEU A 21 -6.62 -7.18 28.17
C LEU A 21 -6.88 -6.75 29.62
N ASP A 22 -7.52 -5.60 29.79
CA ASP A 22 -8.09 -5.14 31.05
C ASP A 22 -9.62 -5.05 30.91
N GLY A 23 -10.31 -5.89 31.68
CA GLY A 23 -11.76 -5.95 31.74
C GLY A 23 -12.35 -7.28 31.32
N ASP A 24 -13.66 -7.26 31.07
CA ASP A 24 -14.42 -8.47 30.79
C ASP A 24 -14.23 -8.94 29.36
N ASP A 25 -14.29 -10.25 29.18
CA ASP A 25 -14.17 -10.89 27.88
C ASP A 25 -15.46 -10.72 27.07
N THR A 26 -15.58 -9.55 26.44
CA THR A 26 -16.79 -9.15 25.73
C THR A 26 -16.66 -9.43 24.24
N THR A 27 -17.75 -9.85 23.60
CA THR A 27 -17.80 -10.07 22.16
C THR A 27 -18.20 -8.79 21.43
N VAL A 28 -17.41 -8.39 20.45
CA VAL A 28 -17.73 -7.30 19.51
C VAL A 28 -18.27 -7.89 18.22
N SER A 29 -19.26 -7.24 17.65
CA SER A 29 -19.86 -7.60 16.36
C SER A 29 -19.76 -6.49 15.32
N GLY A 30 -19.09 -5.39 15.66
CA GLY A 30 -18.83 -4.31 14.71
C GLY A 30 -17.64 -3.45 15.08
N VAL A 31 -17.33 -2.50 14.20
CA VAL A 31 -16.34 -1.44 14.42
C VAL A 31 -16.99 -0.07 14.33
N ALA A 32 -16.48 0.88 15.10
CA ALA A 32 -16.95 2.27 15.09
C ALA A 32 -15.80 3.25 15.37
N PRO A 33 -15.88 4.51 14.92
CA PRO A 33 -14.98 5.57 15.39
C PRO A 33 -15.11 5.76 16.90
N PHE A 34 -14.03 6.21 17.55
CA PHE A 34 -14.08 6.65 18.94
C PHE A 34 -14.48 8.14 19.02
N PRO A 35 -15.38 8.56 19.92
CA PRO A 35 -16.15 7.72 20.85
C PRO A 35 -17.31 6.99 20.15
N PRO A 36 -17.59 5.72 20.49
CA PRO A 36 -18.69 4.97 19.90
C PRO A 36 -20.06 5.41 20.44
N ASP A 37 -21.05 5.37 19.55
CA ASP A 37 -22.47 5.62 19.80
C ASP A 37 -23.31 4.33 19.95
N GLU A 38 -22.72 3.17 19.64
CA GLU A 38 -23.39 1.88 19.56
C GLU A 38 -22.69 0.78 20.39
N ALA A 39 -23.45 -0.22 20.80
CA ALA A 39 -22.98 -1.34 21.63
C ALA A 39 -22.22 -2.43 20.84
N ALA A 40 -21.41 -3.21 21.57
CA ALA A 40 -20.64 -4.34 21.04
C ALA A 40 -19.72 -3.95 19.87
N VAL A 41 -18.98 -2.84 20.01
CA VAL A 41 -18.08 -2.33 18.98
C VAL A 41 -16.62 -2.34 19.41
N LEU A 42 -15.75 -2.61 18.44
CA LEU A 42 -14.31 -2.41 18.54
C LEU A 42 -13.92 -1.04 17.98
N CYS A 43 -13.17 -0.26 18.75
CA CYS A 43 -12.58 0.99 18.30
C CYS A 43 -11.16 1.15 18.84
N PHE A 44 -10.46 2.19 18.42
CA PHE A 44 -9.15 2.53 18.96
C PHE A 44 -9.10 3.99 19.41
N ALA A 45 -8.33 4.26 20.45
CA ALA A 45 -8.11 5.61 20.97
C ALA A 45 -6.65 5.79 21.39
N GLY A 46 -5.97 6.78 20.82
CA GLY A 46 -4.58 7.12 21.15
C GLY A 46 -4.44 8.49 21.79
N GLY A 47 -3.29 8.72 22.43
CA GLY A 47 -2.93 9.99 23.06
C GLY A 47 -3.63 10.23 24.40
N PRO A 48 -3.22 11.25 25.17
CA PRO A 48 -3.86 11.56 26.45
C PRO A 48 -5.32 11.96 26.25
N PRO A 49 -6.20 11.68 27.22
CA PRO A 49 -7.57 12.15 27.19
C PRO A 49 -7.64 13.65 27.50
N ASP A 50 -8.40 14.42 26.73
CA ASP A 50 -8.66 15.86 26.96
C ASP A 50 -9.68 16.12 28.10
N GLY A 51 -9.97 15.10 28.92
CA GLY A 51 -10.96 15.15 30.00
C GLY A 51 -11.58 13.79 30.32
N PRO A 52 -12.57 13.74 31.24
CA PRO A 52 -13.29 12.51 31.55
C PRO A 52 -14.02 11.96 30.33
N VAL A 53 -13.93 10.64 30.13
CA VAL A 53 -14.62 9.94 29.05
C VAL A 53 -16.07 9.73 29.46
N ALA A 54 -17.02 10.13 28.61
CA ALA A 54 -18.44 9.87 28.83
C ALA A 54 -18.70 8.34 28.90
N PRO A 55 -19.73 7.89 29.63
CA PRO A 55 -20.10 6.48 29.68
C PRO A 55 -20.26 5.90 28.28
N LEU A 56 -19.59 4.77 28.03
CA LEU A 56 -19.60 4.10 26.74
C LEU A 56 -20.76 3.09 26.68
N PRO A 57 -21.31 2.83 25.48
CA PRO A 57 -22.30 1.77 25.29
C PRO A 57 -21.78 0.41 25.77
N GLU A 58 -22.69 -0.49 26.16
CA GLU A 58 -22.32 -1.81 26.66
C GLU A 58 -21.52 -2.62 25.63
N GLY A 59 -20.54 -3.37 26.13
CA GLY A 59 -19.72 -4.28 25.34
C GLY A 59 -18.74 -3.62 24.36
N CYS A 60 -18.39 -2.35 24.57
CA CYS A 60 -17.31 -1.72 23.82
C CYS A 60 -15.95 -2.32 24.19
N VAL A 61 -15.16 -2.65 23.17
CA VAL A 61 -13.73 -2.99 23.32
C VAL A 61 -12.91 -1.87 22.67
N VAL A 62 -11.95 -1.32 23.41
CA VAL A 62 -11.12 -0.21 22.93
C VAL A 62 -9.66 -0.63 22.96
N ILE A 63 -9.00 -0.61 21.80
CA ILE A 63 -7.54 -0.66 21.74
C ILE A 63 -7.04 0.73 22.13
N ALA A 64 -6.26 0.85 23.21
CA ALA A 64 -5.89 2.16 23.73
C ALA A 64 -4.51 2.19 24.39
N THR A 65 -3.94 3.39 24.48
CA THR A 65 -2.71 3.63 25.24
C THR A 65 -2.95 3.48 26.74
N SER A 66 -1.90 3.10 27.49
CA SER A 66 -1.99 2.78 28.92
C SER A 66 -2.48 3.95 29.79
N ASP A 67 -2.25 5.19 29.36
CA ASP A 67 -2.74 6.42 30.00
C ASP A 67 -4.27 6.60 29.90
N ARG A 68 -4.91 5.99 28.90
CA ARG A 68 -6.37 5.97 28.76
C ARG A 68 -7.05 4.80 29.48
N GLN A 69 -6.28 3.79 29.88
CA GLN A 69 -6.79 2.53 30.43
C GLN A 69 -7.81 2.76 31.56
N GLN A 70 -7.42 3.47 32.63
CA GLN A 70 -8.29 3.68 33.79
C GLN A 70 -9.56 4.48 33.45
N HIS A 71 -9.44 5.51 32.61
CA HIS A 71 -10.57 6.34 32.18
C HIS A 71 -11.59 5.54 31.35
N LEU A 72 -11.11 4.68 30.44
CA LEU A 72 -11.97 3.83 29.60
C LEU A 72 -12.63 2.71 30.41
N ARG A 73 -11.92 2.13 31.38
CA ARG A 73 -12.51 1.17 32.33
C ARG A 73 -13.61 1.82 33.17
N ALA A 74 -13.39 3.03 33.68
CA ALA A 74 -14.40 3.79 34.41
C ALA A 74 -15.63 4.12 33.55
N ALA A 75 -15.45 4.27 32.23
CA ALA A 75 -16.53 4.47 31.27
C ALA A 75 -17.24 3.16 30.82
N GLY A 76 -16.83 1.99 31.34
CA GLY A 76 -17.50 0.71 31.09
C GLY A 76 -16.97 -0.12 29.91
N ALA A 77 -15.83 0.25 29.30
CA ALA A 77 -15.24 -0.53 28.20
C ALA A 77 -14.23 -1.58 28.67
N ALA A 78 -14.07 -2.66 27.89
CA ALA A 78 -12.89 -3.52 27.96
C ALA A 78 -11.75 -2.89 27.16
N VAL A 79 -10.52 -2.94 27.68
CA VAL A 79 -9.38 -2.21 27.12
C VAL A 79 -8.27 -3.17 26.72
N ILE A 80 -7.84 -3.09 25.47
CA ILE A 80 -6.64 -3.77 24.98
C ILE A 80 -5.51 -2.76 24.98
N VAL A 81 -4.52 -2.94 25.85
CA VAL A 81 -3.48 -1.92 26.06
C VAL A 81 -2.41 -2.04 24.98
N SER A 82 -2.29 -1.00 24.16
CA SER A 82 -1.38 -0.91 23.02
C SER A 82 -0.53 0.35 23.10
N ALA A 83 0.76 0.24 22.75
CA ALA A 83 1.62 1.41 22.59
C ALA A 83 1.31 2.22 21.32
N ASN A 84 0.67 1.60 20.32
CA ASN A 84 0.26 2.24 19.08
C ASN A 84 -1.13 1.72 18.64
N PRO A 85 -2.22 2.21 19.27
CA PRO A 85 -3.55 1.64 19.09
C PRO A 85 -4.05 1.61 17.65
N LYS A 86 -3.73 2.65 16.89
CA LYS A 86 -4.10 2.72 15.47
C LYS A 86 -3.39 1.64 14.66
N PHE A 87 -2.09 1.43 14.90
CA PHE A 87 -1.32 0.39 14.22
C PHE A 87 -1.83 -1.01 14.57
N ASP A 88 -2.05 -1.30 15.85
CA ASP A 88 -2.51 -2.63 16.26
C ASP A 88 -3.96 -2.90 15.82
N PHE A 89 -4.79 -1.87 15.72
CA PHE A 89 -6.10 -1.98 15.06
C PHE A 89 -5.93 -2.40 13.60
N CYS A 90 -5.08 -1.72 12.82
CA CYS A 90 -4.82 -2.11 11.43
C CYS A 90 -4.24 -3.54 11.34
N ARG A 91 -3.32 -3.89 12.24
CA ARG A 91 -2.67 -5.22 12.28
C ARG A 91 -3.67 -6.33 12.58
N LEU A 92 -4.64 -6.10 13.45
CA LEU A 92 -5.72 -7.05 13.70
C LEU A 92 -6.48 -7.35 12.40
N PHE A 93 -6.88 -6.30 11.69
CA PHE A 93 -7.65 -6.45 10.45
C PHE A 93 -6.85 -7.10 9.33
N ASP A 94 -5.53 -6.85 9.28
CA ASP A 94 -4.61 -7.56 8.40
C ASP A 94 -4.53 -9.07 8.71
N MET A 95 -4.44 -9.42 10.00
CA MET A 95 -4.39 -10.82 10.46
C MET A 95 -5.70 -11.58 10.26
N ILE A 96 -6.85 -10.93 10.43
CA ILE A 96 -8.15 -11.60 10.26
C ILE A 96 -8.56 -11.63 8.78
N GLY A 97 -8.21 -10.58 8.03
CA GLY A 97 -8.25 -10.45 6.57
C GLY A 97 -9.58 -10.75 5.88
N ASP A 98 -9.80 -10.16 4.71
CA ASP A 98 -10.82 -10.72 3.81
C ASP A 98 -10.33 -12.10 3.35
N ARG A 99 -11.04 -13.15 3.77
CA ARG A 99 -10.80 -14.51 3.28
C ARG A 99 -11.17 -14.56 1.82
N HIS A 100 -10.15 -14.75 0.98
CA HIS A 100 -10.33 -14.98 -0.44
C HIS A 100 -9.99 -16.42 -0.75
N GLU A 101 -10.83 -17.07 -1.55
CA GLU A 101 -10.55 -18.43 -2.01
C GLU A 101 -9.47 -18.39 -3.10
N PRO A 102 -8.35 -19.12 -2.93
CA PRO A 102 -7.36 -19.28 -3.99
C PRO A 102 -8.00 -19.82 -5.27
N GLY A 103 -7.44 -19.43 -6.40
CA GLY A 103 -7.92 -19.89 -7.70
C GLY A 103 -7.86 -18.83 -8.78
N ILE A 104 -8.06 -19.30 -10.01
CA ILE A 104 -8.09 -18.46 -11.20
C ILE A 104 -9.53 -18.28 -11.61
N SER A 105 -9.98 -17.03 -11.70
CA SER A 105 -11.33 -16.72 -12.16
C SER A 105 -11.58 -17.28 -13.57
N PRO A 106 -12.77 -17.83 -13.87
CA PRO A 106 -13.08 -18.36 -15.21
C PRO A 106 -12.99 -17.33 -16.34
N THR A 107 -13.05 -16.03 -16.02
CA THR A 107 -12.95 -14.94 -17.01
C THR A 107 -11.54 -14.37 -17.14
N ALA A 108 -10.56 -14.89 -16.40
CA ALA A 108 -9.17 -14.50 -16.55
C ALA A 108 -8.56 -15.19 -17.79
N HIS A 109 -7.77 -14.44 -18.55
CA HIS A 109 -6.97 -14.96 -19.65
C HIS A 109 -5.55 -15.29 -19.15
N ILE A 110 -5.16 -16.56 -19.24
CA ILE A 110 -3.83 -17.05 -18.88
C ILE A 110 -3.14 -17.55 -20.14
N GLY A 111 -2.09 -16.86 -20.54
CA GLY A 111 -1.28 -17.20 -21.70
C GLY A 111 -0.45 -18.48 -21.50
N PRO A 112 0.10 -19.05 -22.59
CA PRO A 112 0.93 -20.23 -22.52
C PRO A 112 2.22 -19.95 -21.73
N GLY A 113 2.60 -20.88 -20.85
CA GLY A 113 3.84 -20.79 -20.06
C GLY A 113 3.74 -19.93 -18.79
N VAL A 114 2.61 -19.27 -18.55
CA VAL A 114 2.36 -18.53 -17.30
C VAL A 114 2.26 -19.52 -16.13
N ILE A 115 3.01 -19.25 -15.07
CA ILE A 115 3.06 -20.07 -13.85
C ILE A 115 2.37 -19.31 -12.72
N VAL A 116 1.30 -19.89 -12.17
CA VAL A 116 0.56 -19.32 -11.03
C VAL A 116 0.57 -20.34 -9.90
N ALA A 117 1.00 -19.92 -8.71
CA ALA A 117 0.97 -20.76 -7.53
C ALA A 117 -0.49 -21.18 -7.18
N PRO A 118 -0.73 -22.42 -6.71
CA PRO A 118 -2.08 -22.90 -6.39
C PRO A 118 -2.78 -22.10 -5.28
N THR A 119 -2.01 -21.44 -4.43
CA THR A 119 -2.51 -20.60 -3.32
C THR A 119 -2.77 -19.15 -3.75
N ALA A 120 -2.41 -18.78 -4.98
CA ALA A 120 -2.64 -17.44 -5.50
C ALA A 120 -4.10 -17.27 -5.95
N LEU A 121 -4.55 -16.02 -5.93
CA LEU A 121 -5.83 -15.61 -6.47
C LEU A 121 -5.62 -14.76 -7.72
N VAL A 122 -6.32 -15.11 -8.80
CA VAL A 122 -6.39 -14.31 -10.02
C VAL A 122 -7.83 -13.87 -10.26
N GLY A 123 -8.07 -12.57 -10.11
CA GLY A 123 -9.39 -11.96 -10.23
C GLY A 123 -9.97 -12.00 -11.65
N PRO A 124 -11.28 -11.71 -11.79
CA PRO A 124 -11.95 -11.72 -13.08
C PRO A 124 -11.37 -10.71 -14.05
N GLY A 125 -11.32 -11.06 -15.34
CA GLY A 125 -10.83 -10.19 -16.41
C GLY A 125 -9.33 -9.91 -16.40
N CYS A 126 -8.55 -10.57 -15.53
CA CYS A 126 -7.09 -10.49 -15.60
C CYS A 126 -6.56 -11.00 -16.94
N VAL A 127 -5.47 -10.41 -17.42
CA VAL A 127 -4.78 -10.84 -18.64
C VAL A 127 -3.30 -11.03 -18.31
N LEU A 128 -2.84 -12.28 -18.35
CA LEU A 128 -1.45 -12.64 -18.10
C LEU A 128 -0.86 -13.22 -19.39
N GLU A 129 0.01 -12.46 -20.08
CA GLU A 129 0.64 -12.90 -21.33
C GLU A 129 2.16 -12.67 -21.35
N GLY A 130 2.93 -13.75 -21.50
CA GLY A 130 4.39 -13.72 -21.57
C GLY A 130 5.04 -14.66 -20.55
N ASP A 131 6.30 -14.38 -20.21
CA ASP A 131 7.05 -15.08 -19.17
C ASP A 131 6.66 -14.52 -17.80
N ILE A 132 5.62 -15.11 -17.20
CA ILE A 132 5.01 -14.62 -15.97
C ILE A 132 5.02 -15.71 -14.90
N SER A 133 5.47 -15.34 -13.71
CA SER A 133 5.43 -16.20 -12.53
C SER A 133 4.77 -15.48 -11.35
N VAL A 134 3.77 -16.09 -10.73
CA VAL A 134 3.03 -15.56 -9.57
C VAL A 134 3.23 -16.47 -8.36
N GLY A 135 3.82 -15.93 -7.29
CA GLY A 135 4.14 -16.67 -6.06
C GLY A 135 2.94 -16.94 -5.14
N ASP A 136 3.20 -17.70 -4.08
CA ASP A 136 2.20 -18.17 -3.12
C ASP A 136 1.48 -17.04 -2.37
N GLY A 137 0.18 -17.22 -2.12
CA GLY A 137 -0.65 -16.27 -1.37
C GLY A 137 -0.84 -14.91 -2.05
N THR A 138 -0.30 -14.72 -3.25
CA THR A 138 -0.42 -13.48 -4.03
C THR A 138 -1.83 -13.32 -4.60
N ARG A 139 -2.32 -12.08 -4.61
CA ARG A 139 -3.68 -11.72 -5.01
C ARG A 139 -3.62 -10.70 -6.14
N LEU A 140 -4.20 -11.05 -7.29
CA LEU A 140 -4.44 -10.14 -8.40
C LEU A 140 -5.92 -9.76 -8.40
N GLY A 141 -6.21 -8.47 -8.26
CA GLY A 141 -7.56 -7.90 -8.36
C GLY A 141 -8.15 -8.04 -9.76
N ALA A 142 -9.38 -7.59 -9.94
CA ALA A 142 -10.03 -7.64 -11.24
C ALA A 142 -9.29 -6.79 -12.29
N ASN A 143 -9.27 -7.27 -13.53
CA ASN A 143 -8.71 -6.57 -14.69
C ASN A 143 -7.22 -6.18 -14.55
N VAL A 144 -6.44 -6.90 -13.73
CA VAL A 144 -4.98 -6.73 -13.70
C VAL A 144 -4.38 -7.28 -14.99
N VAL A 145 -3.46 -6.51 -15.59
CA VAL A 145 -2.77 -6.89 -16.81
C VAL A 145 -1.29 -7.07 -16.53
N LEU A 146 -0.78 -8.29 -16.72
CA LEU A 146 0.64 -8.62 -16.66
C LEU A 146 1.10 -9.00 -18.08
N ARG A 147 2.15 -8.33 -18.57
CA ARG A 147 2.66 -8.58 -19.92
C ARG A 147 4.17 -8.76 -19.95
N ASN A 148 4.65 -9.41 -21.00
CA ASN A 148 6.06 -9.58 -21.32
C ASN A 148 6.82 -10.47 -20.34
N GLN A 149 7.49 -9.88 -19.34
CA GLN A 149 8.32 -10.61 -18.38
C GLN A 149 8.07 -10.02 -16.98
N VAL A 150 7.34 -10.75 -16.15
CA VAL A 150 6.95 -10.30 -14.80
C VAL A 150 7.10 -11.44 -13.80
N THR A 151 7.96 -11.23 -12.80
CA THR A 151 8.15 -12.16 -11.68
C THR A 151 7.58 -11.54 -10.42
N ILE A 152 6.61 -12.22 -9.80
CA ILE A 152 5.93 -11.77 -8.58
C ILE A 152 6.20 -12.78 -7.45
N GLY A 153 6.66 -12.25 -6.31
CA GLY A 153 6.90 -12.99 -5.08
C GLY A 153 5.61 -13.47 -4.39
N ARG A 154 5.75 -13.76 -3.10
CA ARG A 154 4.71 -14.29 -2.22
C ARG A 154 3.95 -13.17 -1.51
N ASN A 155 2.69 -13.43 -1.19
CA ASN A 155 1.82 -12.53 -0.43
C ASN A 155 1.78 -11.10 -1.01
N VAL A 156 1.91 -10.98 -2.33
CA VAL A 156 1.80 -9.69 -3.03
C VAL A 156 0.32 -9.39 -3.25
N SER A 157 -0.07 -8.14 -3.11
CA SER A 157 -1.44 -7.69 -3.42
C SER A 157 -1.41 -6.66 -4.53
N ILE A 158 -2.04 -6.96 -5.67
CA ILE A 158 -2.15 -6.05 -6.81
C ILE A 158 -3.62 -5.73 -7.00
N ARG A 159 -4.02 -4.49 -6.74
CA ARG A 159 -5.41 -4.05 -6.85
C ARG A 159 -5.83 -3.79 -8.31
N ASN A 160 -7.11 -3.50 -8.49
CA ASN A 160 -7.80 -3.63 -9.77
C ASN A 160 -7.25 -2.70 -10.85
N GLY A 161 -7.27 -3.18 -12.10
CA GLY A 161 -6.95 -2.37 -13.28
C GLY A 161 -5.47 -1.98 -13.44
N SER A 162 -4.59 -2.44 -12.57
CA SER A 162 -3.15 -2.15 -12.67
C SER A 162 -2.50 -2.90 -13.84
N VAL A 163 -1.62 -2.20 -14.56
CA VAL A 163 -0.91 -2.70 -15.75
C VAL A 163 0.58 -2.76 -15.46
N ILE A 164 1.15 -3.95 -15.56
CA ILE A 164 2.55 -4.22 -15.16
C ILE A 164 3.26 -4.98 -16.26
N GLY A 165 4.50 -4.55 -16.54
CA GLY A 165 5.36 -5.21 -17.51
C GLY A 165 5.20 -4.70 -18.94
N GLU A 166 4.36 -3.70 -19.17
CA GLU A 166 4.26 -3.06 -20.48
C GLU A 166 5.50 -2.25 -20.86
N ASN A 167 5.71 -2.07 -22.16
CA ASN A 167 6.82 -1.27 -22.67
C ASN A 167 6.68 0.19 -22.24
N ALA A 168 7.71 0.73 -21.60
CA ALA A 168 7.76 2.16 -21.29
C ALA A 168 7.57 3.01 -22.56
N PHE A 169 6.98 4.19 -22.40
CA PHE A 169 6.90 5.20 -23.47
C PHE A 169 8.27 5.89 -23.68
N SER A 170 9.31 5.09 -23.91
CA SER A 170 10.66 5.57 -24.21
C SER A 170 10.82 5.74 -25.72
N PHE A 171 11.47 6.82 -26.12
CA PHE A 171 11.71 7.17 -27.51
C PHE A 171 13.08 7.86 -27.66
N GLY A 172 13.68 7.71 -28.83
CA GLY A 172 14.83 8.50 -29.28
C GLY A 172 14.41 9.52 -30.31
N THR A 173 15.14 10.63 -30.38
CA THR A 173 14.97 11.66 -31.41
C THR A 173 16.22 11.69 -32.29
N SER A 174 16.05 11.85 -33.61
CA SER A 174 17.20 11.93 -34.53
C SER A 174 18.07 13.17 -34.32
N ASN A 175 17.50 14.23 -33.75
CA ASN A 175 18.19 15.46 -33.39
C ASN A 175 17.44 16.23 -32.27
N THR A 176 17.93 17.42 -31.91
CA THR A 176 17.38 18.29 -30.85
C THR A 176 16.36 19.31 -31.36
N ASP A 177 16.18 19.48 -32.67
CA ASP A 177 15.10 20.30 -33.26
C ASP A 177 13.82 19.46 -33.24
N HIS A 178 13.08 19.53 -32.13
CA HIS A 178 11.85 18.75 -31.93
C HIS A 178 10.81 18.92 -33.04
N ALA A 179 10.84 20.01 -33.81
CA ALA A 179 9.91 20.22 -34.93
C ALA A 179 10.29 19.41 -36.18
N LYS A 180 11.54 18.96 -36.28
CA LYS A 180 12.08 18.20 -37.42
C LYS A 180 12.65 16.84 -37.03
N ALA A 181 12.66 16.52 -35.74
CA ALA A 181 13.18 15.26 -35.25
C ALA A 181 12.25 14.11 -35.63
N GLU A 182 12.84 13.07 -36.21
CA GLU A 182 12.15 11.79 -36.32
C GLU A 182 12.13 11.13 -34.95
N MET A 183 10.99 10.53 -34.59
CA MET A 183 10.80 9.81 -33.34
C MET A 183 10.82 8.31 -33.60
N ILE A 184 11.64 7.59 -32.85
CA ILE A 184 11.67 6.13 -32.88
C ILE A 184 11.45 5.58 -31.48
N ARG A 185 10.67 4.50 -31.37
CA ARG A 185 10.46 3.81 -30.09
C ARG A 185 11.77 3.20 -29.61
N PHE A 186 12.08 3.44 -28.35
CA PHE A 186 13.18 2.78 -27.69
C PHE A 186 12.71 1.36 -27.28
N PRO A 187 13.41 0.29 -27.69
CA PRO A 187 13.02 -1.08 -27.37
C PRO A 187 13.19 -1.39 -25.88
N CYS A 188 12.38 -2.31 -25.35
CA CYS A 188 12.46 -2.77 -23.98
C CYS A 188 12.72 -4.29 -23.92
N PHE A 189 13.74 -4.69 -23.17
CA PHE A 189 14.22 -6.07 -23.07
C PHE A 189 14.21 -6.64 -21.64
N GLY A 190 14.29 -5.80 -20.61
CA GLY A 190 14.23 -6.24 -19.21
C GLY A 190 12.80 -6.54 -18.76
N GLY A 191 12.59 -7.09 -17.58
CA GLY A 191 11.27 -7.41 -17.02
C GLY A 191 10.83 -6.46 -15.89
N VAL A 192 9.93 -6.97 -15.06
CA VAL A 192 9.55 -6.41 -13.76
C VAL A 192 9.70 -7.49 -12.70
N VAL A 193 10.35 -7.16 -11.59
CA VAL A 193 10.49 -8.03 -10.43
C VAL A 193 9.78 -7.38 -9.25
N ILE A 194 8.83 -8.11 -8.66
CA ILE A 194 8.06 -7.70 -7.49
C ILE A 194 8.37 -8.69 -6.38
N GLU A 195 9.02 -8.22 -5.32
CA GLU A 195 9.40 -9.05 -4.17
C GLU A 195 8.20 -9.35 -3.25
N ASP A 196 8.44 -10.13 -2.20
CA ASP A 196 7.42 -10.61 -1.28
C ASP A 196 6.73 -9.46 -0.52
N GLY A 197 5.43 -9.61 -0.25
CA GLY A 197 4.65 -8.69 0.58
C GLY A 197 4.43 -7.30 -0.03
N VAL A 198 4.75 -7.09 -1.31
CA VAL A 198 4.51 -5.81 -2.00
C VAL A 198 3.00 -5.58 -2.16
N GLU A 199 2.57 -4.34 -1.96
CA GLU A 199 1.20 -3.89 -2.23
C GLU A 199 1.18 -2.86 -3.36
N ILE A 200 0.31 -3.08 -4.35
CA ILE A 200 0.12 -2.19 -5.50
C ILE A 200 -1.35 -1.79 -5.55
N GLY A 201 -1.58 -0.48 -5.65
CA GLY A 201 -2.87 0.16 -5.70
C GLY A 201 -3.65 -0.11 -6.98
N ASN A 202 -4.82 0.51 -7.07
CA ASN A 202 -5.67 0.45 -8.25
C ASN A 202 -5.06 1.29 -9.39
N ASN A 203 -5.19 0.79 -10.62
CA ASN A 203 -4.85 1.52 -11.85
C ASN A 203 -3.42 2.09 -11.86
N CYS A 204 -2.47 1.39 -11.25
CA CYS A 204 -1.05 1.72 -11.34
C CYS A 204 -0.50 1.26 -12.70
N VAL A 205 0.52 1.97 -13.19
CA VAL A 205 1.26 1.57 -14.39
C VAL A 205 2.73 1.41 -14.04
N ILE A 206 3.26 0.21 -14.23
CA ILE A 206 4.65 -0.14 -13.92
C ILE A 206 5.31 -0.71 -15.16
N SER A 207 6.19 0.08 -15.76
CA SER A 207 6.83 -0.28 -17.03
C SER A 207 7.94 -1.30 -16.83
N ARG A 208 8.08 -2.25 -17.76
CA ARG A 208 9.23 -3.17 -17.79
C ARG A 208 10.54 -2.45 -18.10
N GLY A 209 11.63 -3.08 -17.73
CA GLY A 209 12.99 -2.63 -18.01
C GLY A 209 13.32 -2.40 -19.48
N ALA A 210 14.13 -1.37 -19.77
CA ALA A 210 14.72 -1.22 -21.10
C ALA A 210 15.83 -2.26 -21.30
N PHE A 211 16.77 -2.34 -20.35
CA PHE A 211 17.81 -3.37 -20.30
C PHE A 211 17.82 -4.11 -18.97
N ARG A 212 17.62 -3.38 -17.87
CA ARG A 212 17.52 -3.96 -16.51
C ARG A 212 16.09 -3.94 -16.04
N ASP A 213 15.75 -4.87 -15.18
CA ASP A 213 14.40 -4.95 -14.64
C ASP A 213 14.05 -3.72 -13.80
N THR A 214 12.76 -3.35 -13.86
CA THR A 214 12.12 -2.52 -12.83
C THR A 214 11.91 -3.40 -11.60
N VAL A 215 12.23 -2.92 -10.40
CA VAL A 215 12.23 -3.73 -9.18
C VAL A 215 11.45 -3.05 -8.06
N LEU A 216 10.51 -3.76 -7.46
CA LEU A 216 9.84 -3.38 -6.21
C LEU A 216 10.31 -4.30 -5.08
N GLY A 217 10.97 -3.71 -4.08
CA GLY A 217 11.55 -4.43 -2.95
C GLY A 217 10.51 -4.87 -1.92
N GLU A 218 10.89 -5.83 -1.08
CA GLU A 218 10.03 -6.49 -0.09
C GLU A 218 9.21 -5.49 0.74
N GLY A 219 7.89 -5.72 0.80
CA GLY A 219 6.97 -4.89 1.58
C GLY A 219 6.82 -3.45 1.10
N ALA A 220 7.30 -3.11 -0.10
CA ALA A 220 7.04 -1.80 -0.69
C ALA A 220 5.54 -1.60 -0.95
N MET A 221 5.06 -0.37 -0.78
CA MET A 221 3.65 -0.03 -0.96
C MET A 221 3.52 1.06 -2.03
N ILE A 222 2.88 0.72 -3.13
CA ILE A 222 2.59 1.62 -4.25
C ILE A 222 1.09 1.90 -4.23
N ASN A 223 0.70 3.15 -4.05
CA ASN A 223 -0.69 3.53 -3.92
C ASN A 223 -1.33 3.83 -5.29
N ASP A 224 -2.65 3.98 -5.28
CA ASP A 224 -3.50 4.10 -6.45
C ASP A 224 -3.02 5.19 -7.41
N LEU A 225 -3.14 4.90 -8.71
CA LEU A 225 -2.83 5.82 -9.81
C LEU A 225 -1.37 6.29 -9.88
N ALA A 226 -0.45 5.62 -9.20
CA ALA A 226 0.98 5.86 -9.36
C ALA A 226 1.51 5.31 -10.70
N HIS A 227 2.46 6.04 -11.29
CA HIS A 227 3.18 5.64 -12.49
C HIS A 227 4.68 5.45 -12.19
N LEU A 228 5.22 4.30 -12.58
CA LEU A 228 6.63 3.96 -12.49
C LEU A 228 7.18 3.67 -13.88
N GLY A 229 8.14 4.49 -14.31
CA GLY A 229 8.89 4.30 -15.56
C GLY A 229 9.77 3.05 -15.54
N ASN A 230 10.48 2.81 -16.65
CA ASN A 230 11.36 1.66 -16.76
C ASN A 230 12.62 1.78 -15.89
N GLU A 231 13.10 0.63 -15.41
CA GLU A 231 14.28 0.48 -14.57
C GLU A 231 14.21 1.29 -13.26
N VAL A 232 13.00 1.58 -12.80
CA VAL A 232 12.78 2.14 -11.46
C VAL A 232 13.10 1.06 -10.42
N ARG A 233 13.72 1.46 -9.32
CA ARG A 233 13.99 0.60 -8.16
C ARG A 233 13.37 1.22 -6.93
N VAL A 234 12.44 0.52 -6.30
CA VAL A 234 11.85 0.92 -5.02
C VAL A 234 12.39 -0.01 -3.95
N GLY A 235 13.09 0.53 -2.95
CA GLY A 235 13.65 -0.26 -1.85
C GLY A 235 12.58 -0.81 -0.92
N ALA A 236 12.99 -1.77 -0.09
CA ALA A 236 12.09 -2.48 0.83
C ALA A 236 11.37 -1.50 1.78
N ARG A 237 10.10 -1.81 2.09
CA ARG A 237 9.25 -1.03 3.01
C ARG A 237 9.14 0.47 2.68
N SER A 238 9.41 0.85 1.43
CA SER A 238 9.20 2.21 0.95
C SER A 238 7.77 2.39 0.47
N THR A 239 7.22 3.58 0.69
CA THR A 239 5.86 3.94 0.30
C THR A 239 5.89 4.97 -0.81
N VAL A 240 5.27 4.66 -1.94
CA VAL A 240 4.96 5.59 -3.01
C VAL A 240 3.47 5.86 -2.97
N THR A 241 3.07 7.07 -2.55
CA THR A 241 1.66 7.39 -2.36
C THR A 241 0.95 7.76 -3.68
N ALA A 242 -0.34 8.09 -3.59
CA ALA A 242 -1.21 8.11 -4.77
C ALA A 242 -0.76 9.19 -5.77
N HIS A 243 -1.02 8.94 -7.06
CA HIS A 243 -0.72 9.88 -8.14
C HIS A 243 0.75 10.30 -8.29
N CYS A 244 1.70 9.61 -7.68
CA CYS A 244 3.12 9.88 -7.91
C CYS A 244 3.53 9.52 -9.35
N ASP A 245 4.39 10.35 -9.94
CA ASP A 245 5.03 10.08 -11.23
C ASP A 245 6.54 9.89 -11.03
N ILE A 246 6.98 8.63 -11.11
CA ILE A 246 8.36 8.23 -10.91
C ILE A 246 8.97 7.95 -12.28
N SER A 247 9.78 8.88 -12.77
CA SER A 247 10.43 8.74 -14.08
C SER A 247 11.42 7.57 -14.11
N SER A 248 11.75 7.14 -15.32
CA SER A 248 12.69 6.06 -15.60
C SER A 248 14.04 6.16 -14.86
N ARG A 249 14.61 5.01 -14.50
CA ARG A 249 15.92 4.86 -13.84
C ARG A 249 16.05 5.55 -12.48
N VAL A 250 14.94 5.90 -11.83
CA VAL A 250 14.96 6.43 -10.46
C VAL A 250 15.20 5.28 -9.48
N THR A 251 16.06 5.51 -8.49
CA THR A 251 16.30 4.60 -7.37
C THR A 251 15.80 5.23 -6.07
N ILE A 252 14.81 4.61 -5.45
CA ILE A 252 14.29 4.97 -4.12
C ILE A 252 14.85 3.94 -3.13
N GLY A 253 15.47 4.42 -2.06
CA GLY A 253 16.05 3.61 -0.99
C GLY A 253 15.02 2.87 -0.15
N THR A 254 15.47 2.26 0.95
CA THR A 254 14.65 1.51 1.91
C THR A 254 13.93 2.45 2.88
N GLY A 255 12.67 2.16 3.19
CA GLY A 255 11.89 2.89 4.20
C GLY A 255 11.62 4.36 3.84
N CYS A 256 11.63 4.70 2.56
CA CYS A 256 11.35 6.06 2.08
C CYS A 256 9.85 6.33 2.03
N TRP A 257 9.48 7.60 2.17
CA TRP A 257 8.10 8.07 1.98
C TRP A 257 8.03 9.05 0.82
N ILE A 258 7.32 8.70 -0.25
CA ILE A 258 7.07 9.59 -1.38
C ILE A 258 5.63 10.10 -1.30
N GLY A 259 5.48 11.37 -0.95
CA GLY A 259 4.21 12.04 -0.72
C GLY A 259 3.36 12.22 -1.98
N GLN A 260 2.06 12.40 -1.77
CA GLN A 260 1.05 12.28 -2.84
C GLN A 260 1.35 13.26 -3.97
N SER A 261 1.18 12.80 -5.21
CA SER A 261 1.41 13.63 -6.40
C SER A 261 2.83 14.20 -6.52
N ALA A 262 3.82 13.64 -5.83
CA ALA A 262 5.22 13.99 -6.07
C ALA A 262 5.68 13.46 -7.44
N ALA A 263 6.53 14.23 -8.11
CA ALA A 263 7.16 13.86 -9.37
C ALA A 263 8.68 13.79 -9.18
N ILE A 264 9.31 12.71 -9.65
CA ILE A 264 10.77 12.52 -9.55
C ILE A 264 11.36 12.41 -10.93
N ARG A 265 12.30 13.31 -11.26
CA ARG A 265 12.98 13.35 -12.55
C ARG A 265 13.80 12.09 -12.80
N GLN A 266 13.90 11.68 -14.06
CA GLN A 266 14.62 10.49 -14.49
C GLN A 266 16.07 10.41 -13.98
N GLY A 267 16.49 9.20 -13.61
CA GLY A 267 17.88 8.88 -13.25
C GLY A 267 18.35 9.38 -11.89
N LEU A 268 17.44 9.81 -11.02
CA LEU A 268 17.77 10.31 -9.68
C LEU A 268 17.76 9.21 -8.62
N SER A 269 18.41 9.51 -7.49
CA SER A 269 18.41 8.69 -6.29
C SER A 269 17.73 9.40 -5.12
N VAL A 270 16.95 8.64 -4.34
CA VAL A 270 16.36 9.05 -3.07
C VAL A 270 16.89 8.12 -2.00
N GLY A 271 17.79 8.59 -1.15
CA GLY A 271 18.47 7.77 -0.15
C GLY A 271 17.54 7.23 0.94
N ASP A 272 17.98 6.16 1.61
CA ASP A 272 17.20 5.43 2.63
C ASP A 272 16.56 6.32 3.69
N GLY A 273 15.30 6.04 4.03
CA GLY A 273 14.55 6.77 5.04
C GLY A 273 14.24 8.22 4.69
N ALA A 274 14.46 8.65 3.44
CA ALA A 274 14.10 10.00 3.02
C ALA A 274 12.59 10.16 2.86
N THR A 275 12.12 11.39 3.05
CA THR A 275 10.72 11.79 2.87
C THR A 275 10.64 12.85 1.79
N VAL A 276 9.89 12.58 0.73
CA VAL A 276 9.50 13.55 -0.29
C VAL A 276 8.09 14.04 0.04
N GLY A 277 7.91 15.34 0.20
CA GLY A 277 6.63 15.95 0.52
C GLY A 277 5.62 15.86 -0.62
N MET A 278 4.33 16.00 -0.28
CA MET A 278 3.23 16.05 -1.25
C MET A 278 3.46 17.14 -2.32
N GLY A 279 3.21 16.79 -3.58
CA GLY A 279 3.31 17.68 -4.74
C GLY A 279 4.74 18.13 -5.07
N ALA A 280 5.76 17.62 -4.39
CA ALA A 280 7.14 18.03 -4.64
C ALA A 280 7.62 17.57 -6.02
N VAL A 281 8.37 18.44 -6.72
CA VAL A 281 9.07 18.12 -7.95
C VAL A 281 10.56 17.95 -7.65
N VAL A 282 11.03 16.70 -7.64
CA VAL A 282 12.41 16.34 -7.28
C VAL A 282 13.28 16.37 -8.54
N THR A 283 14.22 17.32 -8.60
CA THR A 283 15.08 17.56 -9.77
C THR A 283 16.55 17.17 -9.54
N ASN A 284 16.94 16.90 -8.30
CA ASN A 284 18.28 16.47 -7.87
C ASN A 284 18.18 15.30 -6.89
N ASP A 285 19.29 14.60 -6.70
CA ASP A 285 19.38 13.51 -5.72
C ASP A 285 18.98 13.98 -4.31
N VAL A 286 18.32 13.10 -3.57
CA VAL A 286 17.87 13.33 -2.20
C VAL A 286 18.71 12.47 -1.28
N SER A 287 19.36 13.10 -0.30
CA SER A 287 20.18 12.39 0.67
C SER A 287 19.34 11.51 1.61
N ALA A 288 19.93 10.42 2.11
CA ALA A 288 19.27 9.54 3.07
C ALA A 288 18.82 10.30 4.33
N ARG A 289 17.68 9.88 4.89
CA ARG A 289 17.08 10.42 6.13
C ARG A 289 16.84 11.93 6.09
N THR A 290 16.61 12.49 4.91
CA THR A 290 16.24 13.89 4.75
C THR A 290 14.78 14.04 4.38
N VAL A 291 14.20 15.19 4.74
CA VAL A 291 12.87 15.59 4.28
C VAL A 291 13.05 16.67 3.23
N VAL A 292 12.59 16.42 2.00
CA VAL A 292 12.54 17.41 0.93
C VAL A 292 11.08 17.67 0.59
N MET A 293 10.68 18.93 0.50
CA MET A 293 9.30 19.30 0.20
C MET A 293 9.25 20.63 -0.55
N GLY A 294 8.21 20.83 -1.36
CA GLY A 294 8.15 21.97 -2.27
C GLY A 294 6.78 22.22 -2.89
N VAL A 295 5.74 22.41 -2.07
CA VAL A 295 4.50 23.16 -2.32
C VAL A 295 3.97 23.54 -0.93
N PRO A 296 3.68 24.82 -0.65
CA PRO A 296 2.41 25.02 0.03
C PRO A 296 1.52 26.03 -0.68
N ALA A 297 0.23 25.76 -0.63
CA ALA A 297 -0.78 26.81 -0.70
C ALA A 297 -0.45 27.84 0.37
N ARG A 298 -0.28 29.10 -0.05
CA ARG A 298 -0.11 30.22 0.88
C ARG A 298 -1.44 30.94 0.96
N PHE A 299 -1.86 31.27 2.17
CA PHE A 299 -2.96 32.20 2.37
C PHE A 299 -2.67 33.50 1.58
N LYS A 300 -3.64 33.95 0.79
CA LYS A 300 -3.52 35.16 -0.04
C LYS A 300 -4.46 36.26 0.44
N ARG A 301 -5.73 35.93 0.69
CA ARG A 301 -6.77 36.78 1.30
C ARG A 301 -8.05 35.96 1.45
N ASP A 302 -9.00 36.48 2.22
CA ASP A 302 -10.39 36.00 2.24
C ASP A 302 -11.13 36.38 0.93
N VAL A 303 -12.08 35.54 0.53
CA VAL A 303 -13.00 35.77 -0.61
C VAL A 303 -14.41 35.97 -0.08
#